data_AF-A0A9D7DZC9-F1
#
_entry.id   AF-A0A9D7DZC9-F1
#
_cell.length_a   1.000
_cell.length_b   1.000
_cell.length_c   1.000
_cell.angle_alpha   90.00
_cell.angle_beta   90.00
_cell.angle_gamma   90.00
#
_symmetry.space_group_name_H-M   'P 1'
#
loop_
_entity.id
_entity.type
_entity.pdbx_description
1 polymer ?
#
loop_
_entity_poly.entity_id
_entity_poly.type
_entity_poly.pdbx_seq_one_letter_code
_entity_poly.pdbx_strand_id
1 'polypeptide(L)'
;MIHVARMLGFALLWLVLGCASPAERAEKLFEDGKYEEVLARYPQEPAADKARDALAAKLLKEGQYQRVFTEFKGSPLAVEARVRYAEELLKAGKHEEVLSDFADTPAAIMAREMAAQTLYDAGRISEAAREYPQTPAGSRARDELARAEYERIMTFRSPDERRKALEAFITSSTFAGTTSFAQAQLELARLDGLKLPGNY
;
A
#
# COMPACT_ATOMS: atom_id res chain seq x y z
N MET A 1 31.25 71.67 43.47
CA MET A 1 30.31 70.70 44.10
C MET A 1 29.59 69.97 42.98
N ILE A 2 29.74 68.65 42.99
CA ILE A 2 29.21 67.65 42.05
C ILE A 2 27.69 67.57 42.22
N HIS A 3 26.90 67.42 41.14
CA HIS A 3 25.67 66.60 41.15
C HIS A 3 25.33 66.07 39.75
N VAL A 4 25.39 64.75 39.65
CA VAL A 4 24.94 63.88 38.56
C VAL A 4 23.57 63.33 38.97
N ALA A 5 22.55 63.35 38.10
CA ALA A 5 21.41 62.42 38.13
C ALA A 5 20.63 62.52 36.80
N ARG A 6 20.87 61.61 35.84
CA ARG A 6 20.07 60.39 35.58
C ARG A 6 18.63 60.72 35.16
N MET A 7 18.32 60.82 33.87
CA MET A 7 17.95 59.68 33.00
C MET A 7 17.19 58.59 33.76
N LEU A 8 15.88 58.77 33.94
CA LEU A 8 14.94 57.69 34.23
C LEU A 8 13.52 58.24 34.03
N GLY A 9 12.78 57.67 33.09
CA GLY A 9 11.38 58.05 32.89
C GLY A 9 10.79 57.83 31.50
N PHE A 10 11.46 57.09 30.60
CA PHE A 10 10.87 56.62 29.33
C PHE A 10 10.53 55.13 29.45
N ALA A 11 9.69 54.77 30.41
CA ALA A 11 9.30 53.38 30.64
C ALA A 11 7.89 53.29 31.21
N LEU A 12 6.90 53.95 30.60
CA LEU A 12 5.49 53.71 30.93
C LEU A 12 4.54 54.34 29.91
N LEU A 13 4.71 54.01 28.62
CA LEU A 13 3.74 54.41 27.59
C LEU A 13 3.64 53.40 26.45
N TRP A 14 3.44 52.12 26.78
CA TRP A 14 3.15 51.04 25.81
C TRP A 14 2.01 50.13 26.29
N LEU A 15 1.05 50.68 27.05
CA LEU A 15 0.04 49.86 27.75
C LEU A 15 -1.42 50.11 27.35
N VAL A 16 -1.71 50.77 26.23
CA VAL A 16 -3.12 51.04 25.87
C VAL A 16 -3.38 51.03 24.36
N LEU A 17 -3.25 49.88 23.70
CA LEU A 17 -3.90 49.63 22.40
C LEU A 17 -4.33 48.15 22.30
N GLY A 18 -5.56 47.85 22.75
CA GLY A 18 -6.38 46.69 22.35
C GLY A 18 -5.72 45.32 22.39
N CYS A 19 -5.25 44.88 23.56
CA CYS A 19 -4.31 43.77 23.66
C CYS A 19 -5.00 42.43 23.97
N ALA A 20 -5.80 41.89 23.03
CA ALA A 20 -6.10 40.45 23.09
C ALA A 20 -4.78 39.67 23.00
N SER A 21 -4.56 38.75 23.94
CA SER A 21 -3.34 37.94 23.97
C SER A 21 -3.20 37.11 22.67
N PRO A 22 -1.98 36.68 22.29
CA PRO A 22 -1.81 35.74 21.17
C PRO A 22 -2.72 34.52 21.28
N ALA A 23 -2.85 33.94 22.48
CA ALA A 23 -3.75 32.83 22.77
C ALA A 23 -5.22 33.17 22.49
N GLU A 24 -5.73 34.31 22.97
CA GLU A 24 -7.13 34.75 22.73
C GLU A 24 -7.40 35.01 21.24
N ARG A 25 -6.43 35.56 20.51
CA ARG A 25 -6.54 35.76 19.06
C ARG A 25 -6.56 34.43 18.32
N ALA A 26 -5.74 33.47 18.74
CA ALA A 26 -5.71 32.13 18.17
C ALA A 26 -7.01 31.37 18.42
N GLU A 27 -7.56 31.41 19.65
CA GLU A 27 -8.85 30.79 19.98
C GLU A 27 -9.99 31.43 19.18
N LYS A 28 -10.02 32.76 19.04
CA LYS A 28 -11.05 33.42 18.20
C LYS A 28 -10.99 32.97 16.73
N LEU A 29 -9.79 32.88 16.15
CA LEU A 29 -9.62 32.39 14.79
C LEU A 29 -10.04 30.91 14.65
N PHE A 30 -9.78 30.10 15.69
CA PHE A 30 -10.23 28.72 15.74
C PHE A 30 -11.76 28.62 15.76
N GLU A 31 -12.43 29.41 16.61
CA GLU A 31 -13.89 29.48 16.68
C GLU A 31 -14.52 29.94 15.35
N ASP A 32 -13.87 30.89 14.66
CA ASP A 32 -14.26 31.34 13.32
C ASP A 32 -13.99 30.29 12.20
N GLY A 33 -13.41 29.13 12.55
CA GLY A 33 -13.08 28.05 11.61
C GLY A 33 -11.86 28.34 10.72
N LYS A 34 -11.06 29.35 11.05
CA LYS A 34 -9.88 29.78 10.27
C LYS A 34 -8.64 29.00 10.67
N TYR A 35 -8.71 27.68 10.58
CA TYR A 35 -7.70 26.78 11.09
C TYR A 35 -6.31 26.98 10.45
N GLU A 36 -6.23 27.19 9.13
CA GLU A 36 -4.96 27.49 8.47
C GLU A 36 -4.31 28.77 9.02
N GLU A 37 -5.11 29.79 9.33
CA GLU A 37 -4.61 31.06 9.87
C GLU A 37 -4.09 30.91 11.30
N VAL A 38 -4.76 30.09 12.13
CA VAL A 38 -4.27 29.70 13.46
C VAL A 38 -2.91 29.02 13.33
N LEU A 39 -2.78 28.02 12.47
CA LEU A 39 -1.54 27.26 12.29
C LEU A 39 -0.40 28.14 11.74
N ALA A 40 -0.70 29.06 10.84
CA ALA A 40 0.31 29.92 10.23
C ALA A 40 0.81 31.03 11.16
N ARG A 41 -0.07 31.62 11.98
CA ARG A 41 0.26 32.80 12.80
C ARG A 41 0.55 32.48 14.25
N TYR A 42 -0.02 31.40 14.76
CA TYR A 42 0.02 31.05 16.18
C TYR A 42 0.41 29.58 16.40
N PRO A 43 1.49 29.06 15.75
CA PRO A 43 1.80 27.62 15.76
C PRO A 43 2.16 27.04 17.14
N GLN A 44 2.46 27.90 18.12
CA GLN A 44 2.84 27.51 19.49
C GLN A 44 1.69 27.66 20.49
N GLU A 45 0.55 28.20 20.08
CA GLU A 45 -0.60 28.38 20.97
C GLU A 45 -1.41 27.08 21.11
N PRO A 46 -2.06 26.83 22.25
CA PRO A 46 -2.89 25.61 22.43
C PRO A 46 -3.98 25.42 21.37
N ALA A 47 -4.51 26.52 20.83
CA ALA A 47 -5.49 26.50 19.75
C ALA A 47 -4.94 25.87 18.44
N ALA A 48 -3.62 25.89 18.22
CA ALA A 48 -3.00 25.32 17.03
C ALA A 48 -3.12 23.80 16.96
N ASP A 49 -3.02 23.09 18.09
CA ASP A 49 -3.23 21.64 18.09
C ASP A 49 -4.68 21.28 17.76
N LYS A 50 -5.65 22.00 18.35
CA LYS A 50 -7.07 21.85 18.00
C LYS A 50 -7.32 22.18 16.52
N ALA A 51 -6.72 23.26 16.02
CA ALA A 51 -6.84 23.68 14.62
C ALA A 51 -6.25 22.63 13.66
N ARG A 52 -5.15 21.99 14.04
CA ARG A 52 -4.52 20.90 13.27
C ARG A 52 -5.49 19.73 13.12
N ASP A 53 -6.09 19.28 14.21
CA ASP A 53 -7.04 18.17 14.21
C ASP A 53 -8.33 18.51 13.45
N ALA A 54 -8.88 19.70 13.70
CA ALA A 54 -10.10 20.18 13.03
C ALA A 54 -9.91 20.34 11.51
N LEU A 55 -8.75 20.87 11.09
CA LEU A 55 -8.43 21.01 9.68
C LEU A 55 -8.24 19.65 9.00
N ALA A 56 -7.50 18.73 9.62
CA ALA A 56 -7.33 17.38 9.10
C ALA A 56 -8.69 16.67 8.93
N ALA A 57 -9.59 16.78 9.92
CA ALA A 57 -10.94 16.23 9.84
C ALA A 57 -11.79 16.87 8.73
N LYS A 58 -11.72 18.20 8.59
CA LYS A 58 -12.40 18.93 7.51
C LYS A 58 -11.92 18.45 6.13
N LEU A 59 -10.61 18.43 5.92
CA LEU A 59 -9.99 18.00 4.66
C LEU A 59 -10.32 16.54 4.33
N LEU A 60 -10.33 15.65 5.32
CA LEU A 60 -10.73 14.25 5.16
C LEU A 60 -12.18 14.16 4.67
N LYS A 61 -13.10 14.90 5.30
CA LYS A 61 -14.51 14.94 4.90
C LYS A 61 -14.73 15.48 3.49
N GLU A 62 -13.90 16.44 3.07
CA GLU A 62 -13.93 17.04 1.73
C GLU A 62 -13.22 16.18 0.67
N GLY A 63 -12.68 15.02 1.02
CA GLY A 63 -11.98 14.14 0.09
C GLY A 63 -10.56 14.60 -0.26
N GLN A 64 -10.01 15.58 0.45
CA GLN A 64 -8.65 16.08 0.24
C GLN A 64 -7.61 15.16 0.89
N TYR A 65 -7.72 13.86 0.64
CA TYR A 65 -6.98 12.80 1.33
C TYR A 65 -5.46 12.97 1.23
N GLN A 66 -4.96 13.30 0.03
CA GLN A 66 -3.53 13.51 -0.20
C GLN A 66 -2.95 14.60 0.71
N ARG A 67 -3.68 15.70 0.90
CA ARG A 67 -3.28 16.76 1.81
C ARG A 67 -3.27 16.27 3.25
N VAL A 68 -4.29 15.55 3.68
CA VAL A 68 -4.38 15.02 5.05
C VAL A 68 -3.15 14.15 5.38
N PHE A 69 -2.83 13.15 4.57
CA PHE A 69 -1.70 12.27 4.90
C PHE A 69 -0.32 12.87 4.62
N THR A 70 -0.24 13.95 3.82
CA THR A 70 1.04 14.64 3.55
C THR A 70 1.34 15.68 4.61
N GLU A 71 0.37 16.50 4.99
CA GLU A 71 0.53 17.64 5.90
C GLU A 71 0.37 17.22 7.38
N PHE A 72 -0.39 16.15 7.68
CA PHE A 72 -0.77 15.76 9.04
C PHE A 72 -0.28 14.35 9.42
N LYS A 73 0.95 13.98 9.03
CA LYS A 73 1.53 12.61 9.16
C LYS A 73 1.43 11.94 10.54
N GLY A 74 1.35 12.71 11.62
CA GLY A 74 1.21 12.19 12.99
C GLY A 74 -0.23 12.01 13.47
N SER A 75 -1.23 12.44 12.69
CA SER A 75 -2.64 12.29 13.04
C SER A 75 -3.13 10.88 12.67
N PRO A 76 -3.98 10.25 13.50
CA PRO A 76 -4.70 9.03 13.11
C PRO A 76 -5.48 9.19 11.79
N LEU A 77 -5.93 10.41 11.47
CA LEU A 77 -6.65 10.72 10.23
C LEU A 77 -5.77 10.62 8.99
N ALA A 78 -4.44 10.73 9.11
CA ALA A 78 -3.53 10.52 7.99
C ALA A 78 -3.54 9.06 7.51
N VAL A 79 -3.66 8.10 8.44
CA VAL A 79 -3.76 6.69 8.08
C VAL A 79 -5.06 6.42 7.33
N GLU A 80 -6.18 6.93 7.84
CA GLU A 80 -7.48 6.81 7.17
C GLU A 80 -7.45 7.46 5.78
N ALA A 81 -6.96 8.70 5.67
CA ALA A 81 -6.85 9.40 4.40
C ALA A 81 -6.00 8.62 3.39
N ARG A 82 -4.89 8.02 3.84
CA ARG A 82 -4.03 7.22 2.96
C ARG A 82 -4.76 6.00 2.39
N VAL A 83 -5.55 5.31 3.21
CA VAL A 83 -6.39 4.20 2.76
C VAL A 83 -7.45 4.67 1.76
N ARG A 84 -8.18 5.76 2.08
CA ARG A 84 -9.20 6.32 1.20
C ARG A 84 -8.65 6.77 -0.15
N TYR A 85 -7.47 7.39 -0.16
CA TYR A 85 -6.83 7.80 -1.40
C TYR A 85 -6.45 6.59 -2.27
N ALA A 86 -5.91 5.53 -1.67
CA ALA A 86 -5.61 4.29 -2.37
C ALA A 86 -6.88 3.64 -2.96
N GLU A 87 -8.01 3.68 -2.25
CA GLU A 87 -9.31 3.22 -2.77
C GLU A 87 -9.78 4.04 -3.99
N GLU A 88 -9.60 5.35 -3.99
CA GLU A 88 -9.96 6.21 -5.13
C GLU A 88 -9.05 5.97 -6.35
N LEU A 89 -7.74 5.78 -6.13
CA LEU A 89 -6.81 5.39 -7.19
C LEU A 89 -7.20 4.04 -7.81
N LEU A 90 -7.59 3.07 -6.98
CA LEU A 90 -8.06 1.77 -7.42
C LEU A 90 -9.30 1.90 -8.32
N LYS A 91 -10.32 2.66 -7.87
CA LYS A 91 -11.53 2.91 -8.67
C LYS A 91 -11.24 3.63 -9.98
N ALA A 92 -10.21 4.49 -10.01
CA ALA A 92 -9.75 5.16 -11.21
C ALA A 92 -8.90 4.26 -12.13
N GLY A 93 -8.69 2.99 -11.80
CA GLY A 93 -7.89 2.05 -12.59
C GLY A 93 -6.38 2.26 -12.49
N LYS A 94 -5.91 3.08 -11.56
CA LYS A 94 -4.48 3.40 -11.37
C LYS A 94 -3.78 2.34 -10.52
N HIS A 95 -3.84 1.09 -10.96
CA HIS A 95 -3.36 -0.05 -10.18
C HIS A 95 -1.87 0.03 -9.86
N GLU A 96 -1.04 0.49 -10.80
CA GLU A 96 0.41 0.62 -10.59
C GLU A 96 0.73 1.59 -9.46
N GLU A 97 0.06 2.75 -9.41
CA GLU A 97 0.23 3.76 -8.35
C GLU A 97 -0.19 3.18 -6.97
N VAL A 98 -1.28 2.42 -6.94
CA VAL A 98 -1.71 1.71 -5.72
C VAL A 98 -0.66 0.70 -5.26
N LEU A 99 -0.08 -0.05 -6.20
CA LEU A 99 0.91 -1.09 -5.90
C LEU A 99 2.27 -0.52 -5.47
N SER A 100 2.68 0.63 -6.02
CA SER A 100 3.97 1.25 -5.67
C SER A 100 3.90 2.01 -4.35
N ASP A 101 2.85 2.81 -4.15
CA ASP A 101 2.84 3.84 -3.11
C ASP A 101 1.96 3.44 -1.90
N PHE A 102 1.07 2.45 -2.10
CA PHE A 102 0.06 2.04 -1.14
C PHE A 102 0.00 0.52 -0.93
N ALA A 103 1.15 -0.16 -1.09
CA ALA A 103 1.30 -1.63 -1.09
C ALA A 103 0.76 -2.36 0.17
N ASP A 104 0.71 -1.66 1.31
CA ASP A 104 0.25 -2.11 2.61
C ASP A 104 -1.24 -1.84 2.88
N THR A 105 -1.95 -1.18 1.95
CA THR A 105 -3.39 -0.91 2.08
C THR A 105 -4.23 -2.07 1.53
N PRO A 106 -5.49 -2.21 1.96
CA PRO A 106 -6.43 -3.18 1.37
C PRO A 106 -6.60 -3.00 -0.15
N ALA A 107 -6.55 -1.75 -0.65
CA ALA A 107 -6.66 -1.46 -2.08
C ALA A 107 -5.56 -2.13 -2.91
N ALA A 108 -4.34 -2.29 -2.35
CA ALA A 108 -3.25 -2.97 -3.04
C ALA A 108 -3.53 -4.47 -3.24
N ILE A 109 -4.30 -5.12 -2.37
CA ILE A 109 -4.68 -6.53 -2.57
C ILE A 109 -5.52 -6.64 -3.85
N MET A 110 -6.56 -5.81 -3.97
CA MET A 110 -7.41 -5.78 -5.16
C MET A 110 -6.63 -5.34 -6.42
N ALA A 111 -5.71 -4.39 -6.30
CA ALA A 111 -4.86 -3.97 -7.42
C ALA A 111 -4.00 -5.12 -7.94
N ARG A 112 -3.44 -5.97 -7.05
CA ARG A 112 -2.68 -7.16 -7.45
C ARG A 112 -3.56 -8.15 -8.20
N GLU A 113 -4.77 -8.40 -7.72
CA GLU A 113 -5.71 -9.31 -8.40
C GLU A 113 -6.08 -8.80 -9.80
N MET A 114 -6.38 -7.50 -9.93
CA MET A 114 -6.71 -6.91 -11.22
C MET A 114 -5.51 -6.88 -12.18
N ALA A 115 -4.31 -6.57 -11.69
CA ALA A 115 -3.09 -6.62 -12.50
C ALA A 115 -2.80 -8.06 -12.99
N ALA A 116 -2.91 -9.04 -12.11
CA ALA A 116 -2.75 -10.45 -12.47
C ALA A 116 -3.78 -10.91 -13.51
N GLN A 117 -5.05 -10.52 -13.34
CA GLN A 117 -6.12 -10.83 -14.27
C GLN A 117 -5.88 -10.18 -15.63
N THR A 118 -5.43 -8.92 -15.65
CA THR A 118 -5.10 -8.20 -16.89
C THR A 118 -3.97 -8.90 -17.66
N LEU A 119 -2.92 -9.34 -16.97
CA LEU A 119 -1.84 -10.10 -17.60
C LEU A 119 -2.35 -11.44 -18.15
N TYR A 120 -3.18 -12.14 -17.39
CA TYR A 120 -3.77 -13.41 -17.82
C TYR A 120 -4.61 -13.25 -19.09
N ASP A 121 -5.53 -12.28 -19.10
CA ASP A 121 -6.43 -12.02 -20.22
C ASP A 121 -5.69 -11.52 -21.47
N ALA A 122 -4.56 -10.83 -21.29
CA ALA A 122 -3.66 -10.44 -22.37
C ALA A 122 -2.80 -11.61 -22.90
N GLY A 123 -2.95 -12.83 -22.37
CA GLY A 123 -2.15 -14.00 -22.75
C GLY A 123 -0.71 -13.98 -22.22
N ARG A 124 -0.37 -13.03 -21.33
CA ARG A 124 0.94 -12.91 -20.67
C ARG A 124 1.03 -13.88 -19.48
N ILE A 125 0.77 -15.16 -19.75
CA ILE A 125 0.59 -16.23 -18.75
C ILE A 125 1.83 -16.35 -17.84
N SER A 126 3.04 -16.37 -18.41
CA SER A 126 4.28 -16.47 -17.63
C SER A 126 4.48 -15.31 -16.66
N GLU A 127 4.06 -14.10 -17.04
CA GLU A 127 4.20 -12.90 -16.20
C GLU A 127 3.17 -12.93 -15.08
N ALA A 128 1.91 -13.28 -15.37
CA ALA A 128 0.88 -13.46 -14.35
C ALA A 128 1.30 -14.50 -13.29
N ALA A 129 1.84 -15.65 -13.72
CA ALA A 129 2.31 -16.70 -12.81
C ALA A 129 3.52 -16.27 -11.96
N ARG A 130 4.46 -15.52 -12.56
CA ARG A 130 5.71 -15.11 -11.89
C ARG A 130 5.51 -13.95 -10.93
N GLU A 131 4.77 -12.93 -11.33
CA GLU A 131 4.65 -11.67 -10.59
C GLU A 131 3.53 -11.71 -9.55
N TYR A 132 2.48 -12.49 -9.83
CA TYR A 132 1.30 -12.58 -8.98
C TYR A 132 0.93 -14.02 -8.59
N PRO A 133 1.88 -14.86 -8.14
CA PRO A 133 1.66 -16.31 -7.93
C PRO A 133 0.57 -16.64 -6.91
N GLN A 134 0.25 -15.72 -6.00
CA GLN A 134 -0.72 -15.90 -4.92
C GLN A 134 -2.12 -15.40 -5.27
N THR A 135 -2.32 -14.85 -6.47
CA THR A 135 -3.65 -14.42 -6.95
C THR A 135 -4.36 -15.58 -7.65
N PRO A 136 -5.71 -15.58 -7.74
CA PRO A 136 -6.44 -16.58 -8.51
C PRO A 136 -5.99 -16.67 -9.97
N ALA A 137 -5.72 -15.53 -10.63
CA ALA A 137 -5.21 -15.50 -12.00
C ALA A 137 -3.78 -16.07 -12.11
N GLY A 138 -2.87 -15.70 -11.20
CA GLY A 138 -1.51 -16.23 -11.19
C GLY A 138 -1.42 -17.72 -10.88
N SER A 139 -2.28 -18.24 -9.99
CA SER A 139 -2.38 -19.68 -9.74
C SER A 139 -2.86 -20.43 -11.00
N ARG A 140 -3.92 -19.96 -11.66
CA ARG A 140 -4.38 -20.53 -12.93
C ARG A 140 -3.30 -20.49 -14.01
N ALA A 141 -2.59 -19.37 -14.13
CA ALA A 141 -1.48 -19.22 -15.06
C ALA A 141 -0.37 -20.25 -14.80
N ARG A 142 -0.03 -20.46 -13.52
CA ARG A 142 0.98 -21.44 -13.10
C ARG A 142 0.53 -22.87 -13.41
N ASP A 143 -0.74 -23.21 -13.16
CA ASP A 143 -1.30 -24.52 -13.51
C ASP A 143 -1.28 -24.75 -15.03
N GLU A 144 -1.56 -23.72 -15.82
CA GLU A 144 -1.52 -23.79 -17.28
C GLU A 144 -0.10 -24.04 -17.82
N LEU A 145 0.90 -23.34 -17.27
CA LEU A 145 2.31 -23.57 -17.59
C LEU A 145 2.79 -24.95 -17.17
N ALA A 146 2.40 -25.40 -15.96
CA ALA A 146 2.73 -26.73 -15.47
C ALA A 146 2.14 -27.81 -16.37
N ARG A 147 0.90 -27.63 -16.83
CA ARG A 147 0.24 -28.54 -17.76
C ARG A 147 0.94 -28.59 -19.11
N ALA A 148 1.24 -27.45 -19.71
CA ALA A 148 1.93 -27.39 -21.00
C ALA A 148 3.30 -28.07 -20.94
N GLU A 149 4.06 -27.84 -19.87
CA GLU A 149 5.37 -28.46 -19.68
C GLU A 149 5.26 -29.97 -19.44
N TYR A 150 4.31 -30.41 -18.61
CA TYR A 150 4.04 -31.84 -18.42
C TYR A 150 3.64 -32.53 -19.72
N GLU A 151 2.69 -31.96 -20.48
CA GLU A 151 2.28 -32.48 -21.79
C GLU A 151 3.47 -32.59 -22.75
N ARG A 152 4.36 -31.57 -22.78
CA ARG A 152 5.61 -31.60 -23.54
C ARG A 152 6.51 -32.75 -23.12
N ILE A 153 6.74 -32.95 -21.82
CA ILE A 153 7.56 -34.06 -21.28
C ILE A 153 7.00 -35.42 -21.72
N MET A 154 5.68 -35.57 -21.71
CA MET A 154 5.03 -36.83 -22.08
C MET A 154 5.18 -37.19 -23.56
N THR A 155 5.58 -36.24 -24.41
CA THR A 155 5.92 -36.51 -25.82
C THR A 155 7.27 -37.22 -26.01
N PHE A 156 8.14 -37.23 -24.99
CA PHE A 156 9.43 -37.93 -25.09
C PHE A 156 9.22 -39.42 -25.32
N ARG A 157 9.84 -39.94 -26.38
CA ARG A 157 9.74 -41.35 -26.77
C ARG A 157 10.59 -42.26 -25.88
N SER A 158 11.75 -41.77 -25.45
CA SER A 158 12.63 -42.51 -24.54
C SER A 158 12.09 -42.46 -23.11
N PRO A 159 11.89 -43.62 -22.45
CA PRO A 159 11.51 -43.66 -21.04
C PRO A 159 12.52 -42.98 -20.12
N ASP A 160 13.82 -43.08 -20.43
CA ASP A 160 14.88 -42.47 -19.61
C ASP A 160 14.92 -40.94 -19.74
N GLU A 161 14.71 -40.42 -20.96
CA GLU A 161 14.59 -38.96 -21.17
C GLU A 161 13.35 -38.41 -20.47
N ARG A 162 12.23 -39.14 -20.56
CA ARG A 162 10.99 -38.78 -19.87
C ARG A 162 11.19 -38.79 -18.35
N ARG A 163 11.80 -39.84 -17.79
CA ARG A 163 12.13 -39.93 -16.37
C ARG A 163 12.92 -38.71 -15.91
N LYS A 164 14.05 -38.42 -16.57
CA LYS A 164 14.92 -37.29 -16.22
C LYS A 164 14.18 -35.94 -16.29
N ALA A 165 13.30 -35.77 -17.27
CA ALA A 165 12.53 -34.55 -17.40
C ALA A 165 11.43 -34.43 -16.34
N LEU A 166 10.76 -35.54 -15.98
CA LEU A 166 9.81 -35.57 -14.86
C LEU A 166 10.50 -35.27 -13.53
N GLU A 167 11.71 -35.81 -13.28
CA GLU A 167 12.53 -35.49 -12.10
C GLU A 167 12.84 -33.99 -12.02
N ALA A 168 13.27 -33.38 -13.12
CA ALA A 168 13.52 -31.93 -13.20
C ALA A 168 12.23 -31.12 -12.96
N PHE A 169 11.10 -31.59 -13.48
CA PHE A 169 9.81 -30.94 -13.32
C PHE A 169 9.33 -30.96 -11.86
N ILE A 170 9.43 -32.10 -11.16
CA ILE A 170 8.97 -32.23 -9.77
C ILE A 170 9.94 -31.62 -8.75
N THR A 171 11.16 -31.29 -9.15
CA THR A 171 12.11 -30.56 -8.29
C THR A 171 11.96 -29.04 -8.44
N SER A 172 11.21 -28.57 -9.44
CA SER A 172 10.91 -27.16 -9.65
C SER A 172 9.91 -26.64 -8.63
N SER A 173 10.32 -25.66 -7.81
CA SER A 173 9.42 -24.95 -6.92
C SER A 173 8.36 -24.14 -7.68
N THR A 174 8.60 -23.83 -8.96
CA THR A 174 7.64 -23.11 -9.81
C THR A 174 6.36 -23.90 -10.03
N PHE A 175 6.42 -25.24 -10.10
CA PHE A 175 5.24 -26.07 -10.38
C PHE A 175 4.70 -26.80 -9.15
N ALA A 176 5.35 -26.63 -8.00
CA ALA A 176 4.92 -27.26 -6.76
C ALA A 176 3.45 -26.92 -6.42
N GLY A 177 2.67 -27.95 -6.11
CA GLY A 177 1.26 -27.84 -5.74
C GLY A 177 0.27 -27.74 -6.91
N THR A 178 0.75 -27.75 -8.16
CA THR A 178 -0.13 -27.82 -9.35
C THR A 178 -0.65 -29.25 -9.58
N THR A 179 -1.74 -29.40 -10.32
CA THR A 179 -2.26 -30.74 -10.68
C THR A 179 -1.25 -31.55 -11.50
N SER A 180 -0.58 -30.91 -12.46
CA SER A 180 0.41 -31.58 -13.31
C SER A 180 1.66 -32.00 -12.54
N PHE A 181 2.02 -31.29 -11.46
CA PHE A 181 3.08 -31.71 -10.55
C PHE A 181 2.75 -33.03 -9.85
N ALA A 182 1.53 -33.18 -9.32
CA ALA A 182 1.08 -34.44 -8.73
C ALA A 182 1.04 -35.58 -9.77
N GLN A 183 0.59 -35.29 -11.01
CA GLN A 183 0.61 -36.27 -12.11
C GLN A 183 2.03 -36.70 -12.47
N ALA A 184 2.97 -35.77 -12.51
CA ALA A 184 4.37 -36.07 -12.79
C ALA A 184 5.00 -36.97 -11.72
N GLN A 185 4.67 -36.77 -10.44
CA GLN A 185 5.11 -37.65 -9.36
C GLN A 185 4.57 -39.09 -9.52
N LEU A 186 3.29 -39.23 -9.88
CA LEU A 186 2.68 -40.54 -10.11
C LEU A 186 3.31 -41.26 -11.32
N GLU A 187 3.55 -40.54 -12.41
CA GLU A 187 4.18 -41.11 -13.60
C GLU A 187 5.64 -41.51 -13.35
N LEU A 188 6.38 -40.71 -12.59
CA LEU A 188 7.75 -41.05 -12.20
C LEU A 188 7.78 -42.34 -11.36
N ALA A 189 6.91 -42.44 -10.36
CA ALA A 189 6.79 -43.66 -9.54
C ALA A 189 6.43 -44.89 -10.38
N ARG A 190 5.56 -44.73 -11.38
CA ARG A 190 5.22 -45.80 -12.33
C ARG A 190 6.45 -46.22 -13.16
N LEU A 191 7.25 -45.28 -13.66
CA LEU A 191 8.48 -45.57 -14.41
C LEU A 191 9.54 -46.27 -13.56
N ASP A 192 9.56 -46.01 -12.26
CA ASP A 192 10.49 -46.64 -11.31
C ASP A 192 10.02 -48.02 -10.82
N GLY A 193 8.87 -48.50 -11.33
CA GLY A 193 8.30 -49.79 -10.96
C GLY A 193 7.72 -49.82 -9.54
N LEU A 194 7.48 -48.65 -8.92
CA LEU A 194 6.81 -48.55 -7.64
C LEU A 194 5.30 -48.78 -7.82
N LYS A 195 4.74 -49.72 -7.05
CA LYS A 195 3.28 -49.89 -6.99
C LYS A 195 2.66 -48.66 -6.33
N LEU A 196 1.89 -47.88 -7.09
CA LEU A 196 1.09 -46.79 -6.54
C LEU A 196 0.06 -47.37 -5.55
N PRO A 197 -0.18 -46.71 -4.40
CA PRO A 197 -1.25 -47.13 -3.50
C PRO A 197 -2.58 -47.03 -4.25
N GLY A 198 -3.27 -48.16 -4.37
CA GLY A 198 -4.59 -48.21 -5.02
C GLY A 198 -5.56 -47.31 -4.26
N ASN A 199 -6.25 -46.44 -5.00
CA ASN A 199 -7.41 -45.73 -4.48
C ASN A 199 -8.46 -46.78 -4.05
N TYR A 200 -8.72 -46.86 -2.75
CA TYR A 200 -9.92 -47.48 -2.17
C TYR A 200 -11.00 -46.40 -2.02
#